data_AF-A0A7C4Z6Y4-F1
#
_entry.id   AF-A0A7C4Z6Y4-F1
#
_cell.length_a   1.000
_cell.length_b   1.000
_cell.length_c   1.000
_cell.angle_alpha   90.00
_cell.angle_beta   90.00
_cell.angle_gamma   90.00
#
_symmetry.space_group_name_H-M   'P 1'
#
loop_
_entity.id
_entity.type
_entity.pdbx_description
1 polymer ?
#
loop_
_entity_poly.entity_id
_entity_poly.type
_entity_poly.pdbx_seq_one_letter_code
_entity_poly.pdbx_strand_id
1 'polypeptide(L)'
;DISGTAVIRSGASDPLKMATTGPMANPAITKTDKPLKEIAPDKAEAEARKLSGEFLVSQPAKQREILETLQDTKDSTGNFTQALIDLIPQAKEEHRDLVRRALAERLSRQTLAGLTKRLTDEDAEVRLAVVRAMGIKGDQKAMPELIKLLTNSNEDLAEAAEQSLQMLTDGKDFGRNPQRWTEYFQNLKIRP
;
A
#
# COMPACT_ATOMS: atom_id res chain seq x y z
N ASP A 1 -48.96 -44.40 32.52
CA ASP A 1 -49.02 -43.98 31.11
C ASP A 1 -48.95 -42.48 31.02
N ILE A 2 -47.98 -41.86 30.36
CA ILE A 2 -46.91 -42.35 29.50
C ILE A 2 -45.81 -41.29 29.50
N SER A 3 -44.59 -41.75 29.74
CA SER A 3 -43.34 -41.43 29.04
C SER A 3 -43.21 -40.08 28.32
N GLY A 4 -42.33 -39.22 28.87
CA GLY A 4 -41.65 -38.14 28.16
C GLY A 4 -40.13 -38.33 28.21
N THR A 5 -39.60 -39.09 27.27
CA THR A 5 -38.17 -39.41 27.10
C THR A 5 -37.48 -38.35 26.24
N ALA A 6 -36.29 -37.91 26.68
CA ALA A 6 -35.14 -37.35 25.93
C ALA A 6 -35.40 -36.17 24.96
N VAL A 7 -34.53 -35.17 24.82
CA VAL A 7 -33.18 -35.30 24.25
C VAL A 7 -32.38 -34.04 24.61
N ILE A 8 -31.17 -34.27 25.12
CA ILE A 8 -30.13 -33.26 25.26
C ILE A 8 -29.53 -33.02 23.86
N ARG A 9 -29.56 -31.77 23.38
CA ARG A 9 -28.73 -31.34 22.25
C ARG A 9 -27.79 -30.23 22.69
N SER A 10 -26.53 -30.65 22.80
CA SER A 10 -25.33 -29.85 22.81
C SER A 10 -25.10 -29.18 21.45
N GLY A 11 -24.45 -28.01 21.46
CA GLY A 11 -23.58 -27.59 20.35
C GLY A 11 -24.13 -26.50 19.42
N ALA A 12 -23.86 -25.24 19.77
CA ALA A 12 -23.34 -24.22 18.85
C ALA A 12 -22.97 -22.97 19.67
N SER A 13 -21.74 -22.94 20.17
CA SER A 13 -21.10 -21.70 20.59
C SER A 13 -20.62 -21.00 19.31
N ASP A 14 -21.21 -19.86 18.97
CA ASP A 14 -20.75 -18.99 17.88
C ASP A 14 -19.28 -18.63 18.06
N PRO A 15 -18.37 -18.99 17.13
CA PRO A 15 -17.02 -18.46 17.17
C PRO A 15 -16.97 -17.11 16.43
N LEU A 16 -16.79 -16.08 17.25
CA LEU A 16 -15.88 -14.95 17.02
C LEU A 16 -16.07 -14.16 15.70
N LYS A 17 -16.71 -13.00 15.89
CA LYS A 17 -16.62 -11.79 15.06
C LYS A 17 -15.20 -11.64 14.47
N MET A 18 -15.11 -11.74 13.15
CA MET A 18 -13.92 -11.31 12.41
C MET A 18 -13.64 -9.85 12.76
N ALA A 19 -12.40 -9.59 13.17
CA ALA A 19 -11.90 -8.27 13.47
C ALA A 19 -12.01 -7.40 12.22
N THR A 20 -12.97 -6.47 12.22
CA THR A 20 -12.94 -5.30 11.36
C THR A 20 -11.70 -4.50 11.76
N THR A 21 -10.64 -4.61 10.99
CA THR A 21 -9.54 -3.65 11.02
C THR A 21 -10.14 -2.29 10.69
N GLY A 22 -10.32 -1.45 11.72
CA GLY A 22 -10.81 -0.09 11.59
C GLY A 22 -9.92 0.75 10.66
N PRO A 23 -10.40 1.93 10.23
CA PRO A 23 -9.65 2.78 9.33
C PRO A 23 -8.29 3.06 9.97
N MET A 24 -7.21 2.74 9.24
CA MET A 24 -5.86 3.15 9.60
C MET A 24 -5.85 4.68 9.65
N ALA A 25 -6.07 5.24 10.85
CA ALA A 25 -5.86 6.65 11.10
C ALA A 25 -4.40 6.95 10.72
N ASN A 26 -4.22 7.75 9.67
CA ASN A 26 -2.91 8.10 9.15
C ASN A 26 -2.33 9.22 10.04
N PRO A 27 -1.32 8.97 10.89
CA PRO A 27 -0.54 10.09 11.41
C PRO A 27 0.15 10.70 10.21
N ALA A 28 -0.12 11.99 9.96
CA ALA A 28 0.51 12.76 8.90
C ALA A 28 2.00 12.40 8.81
N ILE A 29 2.40 11.73 7.72
CA ILE A 29 3.81 11.45 7.44
C ILE A 29 4.44 12.82 7.26
N THR A 30 5.18 13.23 8.28
CA THR A 30 6.02 14.41 8.24
C THR A 30 7.01 14.20 7.12
N LYS A 31 6.77 14.83 5.97
CA LYS A 31 7.78 14.98 4.92
C LYS A 31 8.96 15.64 5.59
N THR A 32 9.98 14.86 5.94
CA THR A 32 11.21 15.42 6.47
C THR A 32 11.89 16.10 5.28
N ASP A 33 12.08 17.42 5.35
CA ASP A 33 12.79 18.22 4.34
C ASP A 33 14.29 17.87 4.23
N LYS A 34 14.70 16.70 4.74
CA LYS A 34 16.07 16.23 4.71
C LYS A 34 16.45 15.87 3.26
N PRO A 35 17.60 16.33 2.75
CA PRO A 35 18.08 15.92 1.44
C PRO A 35 18.23 14.40 1.39
N LEU A 36 17.57 13.78 0.41
CA LEU A 36 17.69 12.34 0.17
C LEU A 36 19.12 11.99 -0.23
N LYS A 37 19.66 10.94 0.38
CA LYS A 37 20.98 10.39 0.04
C LYS A 37 20.94 9.81 -1.38
N GLU A 38 21.90 10.19 -2.21
CA GLU A 38 22.10 9.62 -3.54
C GLU A 38 23.26 8.63 -3.52
N ILE A 39 23.07 7.48 -4.19
CA ILE A 39 24.09 6.45 -4.30
C ILE A 39 24.55 6.31 -5.75
N ALA A 40 25.85 6.10 -5.92
CA ALA A 40 26.43 5.88 -7.23
C ALA A 40 25.88 4.57 -7.86
N PRO A 41 25.61 4.54 -9.19
CA PRO A 41 25.01 3.38 -9.84
C PRO A 41 25.76 2.06 -9.63
N ASP A 42 27.09 2.10 -9.62
CA ASP A 42 27.98 0.95 -9.41
C ASP A 42 27.89 0.35 -8.00
N LYS A 43 27.37 1.12 -7.03
CA LYS A 43 27.23 0.70 -5.62
C LYS A 43 25.80 0.40 -5.22
N ALA A 44 24.82 0.77 -6.05
CA ALA A 44 23.40 0.72 -5.70
C ALA A 44 22.92 -0.70 -5.40
N GLU A 45 23.26 -1.66 -6.25
CA GLU A 45 22.85 -3.07 -6.08
C GLU A 45 23.45 -3.68 -4.80
N ALA A 46 24.75 -3.51 -4.59
CA ALA A 46 25.46 -4.08 -3.44
C ALA A 46 24.92 -3.51 -2.12
N GLU A 47 24.67 -2.21 -2.05
CA GLU A 47 24.10 -1.57 -0.86
C GLU A 47 22.65 -2.01 -0.63
N ALA A 48 21.80 -2.03 -1.67
CA ALA A 48 20.41 -2.46 -1.54
C ALA A 48 20.33 -3.92 -1.06
N ARG A 49 21.16 -4.81 -1.61
CA ARG A 49 21.23 -6.22 -1.19
C ARG A 49 21.73 -6.38 0.24
N LYS A 50 22.73 -5.60 0.65
CA LYS A 50 23.23 -5.57 2.03
C LYS A 50 22.13 -5.17 3.01
N LEU A 51 21.41 -4.09 2.71
CA LEU A 51 20.31 -3.59 3.54
C LEU A 51 19.18 -4.63 3.66
N SER A 52 18.79 -5.28 2.55
CA SER A 52 17.79 -6.36 2.61
C SER A 52 18.25 -7.53 3.49
N GLY A 53 19.53 -7.93 3.41
CA GLY A 53 20.08 -8.97 4.28
C GLY A 53 20.08 -8.56 5.76
N GLU A 54 20.45 -7.32 6.06
CA GLU A 54 20.44 -6.78 7.42
C GLU A 54 19.02 -6.73 8.00
N PHE A 55 18.02 -6.38 7.18
CA PHE A 55 16.61 -6.33 7.60
C PHE A 55 16.13 -7.69 8.14
N LEU A 56 16.48 -8.79 7.47
CA LEU A 56 15.99 -10.13 7.79
C LEU A 56 16.48 -10.64 9.16
N VAL A 57 17.63 -10.16 9.63
CA VAL A 57 18.25 -10.59 10.89
C VAL A 57 18.13 -9.56 12.02
N SER A 58 17.58 -8.39 11.73
CA SER A 58 17.54 -7.25 12.65
C SER A 58 16.28 -7.20 13.53
N GLN A 59 16.38 -6.45 14.63
CA GLN A 59 15.23 -6.16 15.50
C GLN A 59 14.28 -5.11 14.87
N PRO A 60 13.01 -5.03 15.31
CA PRO A 60 12.00 -4.14 14.71
C PRO A 60 12.40 -2.66 14.61
N ALA A 61 13.11 -2.12 15.60
CA ALA A 61 13.61 -0.74 15.53
C ALA A 61 14.58 -0.54 14.36
N LYS A 62 15.53 -1.47 14.22
CA LYS A 62 16.53 -1.42 13.15
C LYS A 62 15.92 -1.72 11.78
N GLN A 63 14.94 -2.61 11.72
CA GLN A 63 14.18 -2.89 10.51
C GLN A 63 13.50 -1.63 9.94
N ARG A 64 12.94 -0.76 10.80
CA ARG A 64 12.36 0.52 10.36
C ARG A 64 13.41 1.46 9.77
N GLU A 65 14.56 1.62 10.43
CA GLU A 65 15.67 2.44 9.90
C GLU A 65 16.15 1.94 8.52
N ILE A 66 16.20 0.61 8.35
CA ILE A 66 16.59 -0.01 7.08
C ILE A 66 15.55 0.26 6.00
N LEU A 67 14.26 0.13 6.31
CA LEU A 67 13.19 0.46 5.37
C LEU A 67 13.18 1.94 5.01
N GLU A 68 13.42 2.84 5.97
CA GLU A 68 13.61 4.27 5.70
C GLU A 68 14.80 4.52 4.75
N THR A 69 15.91 3.80 4.95
CA THR A 69 17.06 3.90 4.04
C THR A 69 16.73 3.36 2.65
N LEU A 70 16.04 2.21 2.59
CA LEU A 70 15.65 1.58 1.33
C LEU A 70 14.64 2.41 0.55
N GLN A 71 13.68 3.04 1.25
CA GLN A 71 12.72 3.92 0.61
C GLN A 71 13.38 5.23 0.19
N ASP A 72 14.26 5.85 0.97
CA ASP A 72 14.70 7.25 0.74
C ASP A 72 15.96 7.39 -0.12
N THR A 73 16.75 6.32 -0.25
CA THR A 73 17.96 6.37 -1.10
C THR A 73 17.58 6.55 -2.57
N LYS A 74 18.06 7.63 -3.18
CA LYS A 74 17.93 7.88 -4.61
C LYS A 74 18.93 7.01 -5.36
N ASP A 75 18.41 6.18 -6.26
CA ASP A 75 19.20 5.42 -7.21
C ASP A 75 18.59 5.54 -8.60
N SER A 76 19.42 5.70 -9.63
CA SER A 76 18.97 5.75 -11.02
C SER A 76 18.77 4.37 -11.65
N THR A 77 19.16 3.31 -10.94
CA THR A 77 19.21 1.94 -11.43
C THR A 77 17.94 1.11 -11.16
N GLY A 78 17.07 1.57 -10.25
CA GLY A 78 15.91 0.80 -9.78
C GLY A 78 16.24 -0.29 -8.77
N ASN A 79 17.49 -0.44 -8.34
CA ASN A 79 17.97 -1.51 -7.46
C ASN A 79 17.29 -1.51 -6.09
N PHE A 80 17.02 -0.34 -5.53
CA PHE A 80 16.32 -0.24 -4.24
C PHE A 80 14.83 -0.56 -4.37
N THR A 81 14.23 -0.28 -5.53
CA THR A 81 12.87 -0.70 -5.84
C THR A 81 12.81 -2.22 -5.94
N GLN A 82 13.75 -2.83 -6.67
CA GLN A 82 13.84 -4.29 -6.80
C GLN A 82 14.10 -4.96 -5.44
N ALA A 83 15.01 -4.41 -4.63
CA ALA A 83 15.30 -4.94 -3.31
C ALA A 83 14.09 -4.96 -2.38
N LEU A 84 13.22 -3.94 -2.44
CA LEU A 84 11.96 -3.93 -1.69
C LEU A 84 10.97 -4.97 -2.20
N ILE A 85 10.85 -5.16 -3.52
CA ILE A 85 10.02 -6.20 -4.14
C ILE A 85 10.47 -7.58 -3.66
N ASP A 86 11.76 -7.88 -3.80
CA ASP A 86 12.35 -9.17 -3.44
C ASP A 86 12.26 -9.44 -1.92
N LEU A 87 12.22 -8.39 -1.11
CA LEU A 87 12.14 -8.50 0.35
C LEU A 87 10.75 -8.87 0.85
N ILE A 88 9.67 -8.53 0.13
CA ILE A 88 8.29 -8.83 0.54
C ILE A 88 8.08 -10.33 0.83
N PRO A 89 8.42 -11.28 -0.07
CA PRO A 89 8.22 -12.70 0.20
C PRO A 89 9.15 -13.24 1.31
N GLN A 90 10.32 -12.61 1.51
CA GLN A 90 11.32 -13.03 2.51
C GLN A 90 11.00 -12.50 3.92
N ALA A 91 10.28 -11.38 4.02
CA ALA A 91 9.87 -10.82 5.29
C ALA A 91 8.83 -11.71 5.99
N LYS A 92 8.91 -11.73 7.33
CA LYS A 92 7.85 -12.32 8.17
C LYS A 92 6.51 -11.67 7.86
N GLU A 93 5.41 -12.42 7.97
CA GLU A 93 4.05 -11.96 7.69
C GLU A 93 3.75 -10.60 8.34
N GLU A 94 4.07 -10.46 9.63
CA GLU A 94 3.90 -9.25 10.44
C GLU A 94 4.63 -8.00 9.91
N HIS A 95 5.64 -8.18 9.05
CA HIS A 95 6.44 -7.11 8.47
C HIS A 95 6.18 -6.88 6.98
N ARG A 96 5.46 -7.76 6.28
CA ARG A 96 5.23 -7.63 4.83
C ARG A 96 4.56 -6.31 4.48
N ASP A 97 3.58 -5.89 5.27
CA ASP A 97 2.87 -4.63 5.07
C ASP A 97 3.76 -3.40 5.31
N LEU A 98 4.77 -3.51 6.18
CA LEU A 98 5.78 -2.46 6.34
C LEU A 98 6.65 -2.35 5.09
N VAL A 99 7.09 -3.47 4.51
CA VAL A 99 7.88 -3.48 3.28
C VAL A 99 7.06 -2.94 2.10
N ARG A 100 5.81 -3.37 1.96
CA ARG A 100 4.88 -2.85 0.93
C ARG A 100 4.65 -1.35 1.06
N ARG A 101 4.53 -0.83 2.28
CA ARG A 101 4.41 0.61 2.53
C ARG A 101 5.68 1.35 2.09
N ALA A 102 6.86 0.85 2.45
CA ALA A 102 8.14 1.43 2.02
C ALA A 102 8.28 1.45 0.48
N LEU A 103 7.80 0.39 -0.20
CA LEU A 103 7.75 0.36 -1.66
C LEU A 103 6.80 1.45 -2.22
N ALA A 104 5.59 1.58 -1.68
CA ALA A 104 4.64 2.61 -2.11
C ALA A 104 5.18 4.04 -1.88
N GLU A 105 5.80 4.30 -0.72
CA GLU A 105 6.46 5.58 -0.41
C GLU A 105 7.61 5.87 -1.38
N ARG A 106 8.42 4.85 -1.71
CA ARG A 106 9.47 4.97 -2.72
C ARG A 106 8.90 5.40 -4.07
N LEU A 107 7.80 4.79 -4.48
CA LEU A 107 7.17 5.06 -5.77
C LEU A 107 6.39 6.38 -5.81
N SER A 108 5.88 6.88 -4.68
CA SER A 108 5.11 8.14 -4.62
C SER A 108 5.91 9.36 -5.12
N ARG A 109 7.25 9.25 -5.08
CA ARG A 109 8.19 10.27 -5.59
C ARG A 109 8.35 10.26 -7.11
N GLN A 110 7.91 9.22 -7.81
CA GLN A 110 7.89 9.19 -9.27
C GLN A 110 6.84 10.18 -9.82
N THR A 111 6.98 10.52 -11.10
CA THR A 111 5.96 11.33 -11.80
C THR A 111 4.68 10.52 -11.96
N LEU A 112 3.53 11.20 -12.05
CA LEU A 112 2.26 10.51 -12.30
C LEU A 112 2.33 9.67 -13.59
N ALA A 113 2.95 10.20 -14.65
CA ALA A 113 3.16 9.45 -15.89
C ALA A 113 4.04 8.19 -15.70
N GLY A 114 5.06 8.25 -14.84
CA GLY A 114 5.88 7.10 -14.48
C GLY A 114 5.08 6.04 -13.71
N LEU A 115 4.26 6.47 -12.76
CA LEU A 115 3.35 5.60 -12.01
C LEU A 115 2.32 4.92 -12.93
N THR A 116 1.63 5.68 -13.80
CA THR A 116 0.62 5.13 -14.71
C THR A 116 1.19 4.05 -15.62
N LYS A 117 2.42 4.18 -16.09
CA LYS A 117 3.09 3.13 -16.90
C LYS A 117 3.26 1.81 -16.16
N ARG A 118 3.35 1.84 -14.83
CA ARG A 118 3.57 0.66 -13.98
C ARG A 118 2.29 0.06 -13.42
N LEU A 119 1.12 0.58 -13.79
CA LEU A 119 -0.17 -0.07 -13.49
C LEU A 119 -0.34 -1.41 -14.22
N THR A 120 0.42 -1.64 -15.29
CA THR A 120 0.44 -2.88 -16.08
C THR A 120 1.75 -3.65 -15.90
N ASP A 121 2.49 -3.39 -14.81
CA ASP A 121 3.71 -4.15 -14.49
C ASP A 121 3.37 -5.63 -14.28
N GLU A 122 4.30 -6.53 -14.64
CA GLU A 122 4.09 -7.97 -14.50
C GLU A 122 3.99 -8.38 -13.03
N ASP A 123 4.75 -7.68 -12.16
CA ASP A 123 4.76 -7.94 -10.72
C ASP A 123 3.53 -7.34 -10.03
N ALA A 124 2.79 -8.18 -9.30
CA ALA A 124 1.57 -7.77 -8.60
C ALA A 124 1.84 -6.80 -7.44
N GLU A 125 2.96 -6.96 -6.73
CA GLU A 125 3.37 -6.05 -5.65
C GLU A 125 3.70 -4.66 -6.22
N VAL A 126 4.29 -4.60 -7.42
CA VAL A 126 4.50 -3.34 -8.11
C VAL A 126 3.16 -2.66 -8.44
N ARG A 127 2.23 -3.38 -9.08
CA ARG A 127 0.92 -2.80 -9.42
C ARG A 127 0.22 -2.24 -8.19
N LEU A 128 0.18 -3.00 -7.09
CA LEU A 128 -0.42 -2.57 -5.83
C LEU A 128 0.30 -1.37 -5.20
N ALA A 129 1.63 -1.38 -5.19
CA ALA A 129 2.43 -0.28 -4.66
C ALA A 129 2.21 1.01 -5.48
N VAL A 130 2.05 0.91 -6.80
CA VAL A 130 1.75 2.05 -7.68
C VAL A 130 0.42 2.70 -7.33
N VAL A 131 -0.63 1.89 -7.14
CA VAL A 131 -1.97 2.40 -6.76
C VAL A 131 -1.90 3.15 -5.42
N ARG A 132 -1.28 2.54 -4.41
CA ARG A 132 -1.06 3.18 -3.09
C ARG A 132 -0.21 4.45 -3.21
N ALA A 133 0.85 4.41 -4.02
CA ALA A 133 1.74 5.54 -4.26
C ALA A 133 1.01 6.74 -4.87
N MET A 134 0.02 6.52 -5.75
CA MET A 134 -0.81 7.59 -6.29
C MET A 134 -1.62 8.31 -5.19
N GLY A 135 -2.15 7.55 -4.21
CA GLY A 135 -2.82 8.11 -3.03
C GLY A 135 -1.85 8.90 -2.14
N ILE A 136 -0.72 8.30 -1.76
CA ILE A 136 0.34 8.92 -0.95
C ILE A 136 0.85 10.22 -1.58
N LYS A 137 1.03 10.22 -2.91
CA LYS A 137 1.54 11.38 -3.64
C LYS A 137 0.66 12.62 -3.48
N GLY A 138 -0.65 12.45 -3.29
CA GLY A 138 -1.58 13.57 -3.12
C GLY A 138 -1.94 14.29 -4.42
N ASP A 139 -1.55 13.78 -5.60
CA ASP A 139 -1.85 14.43 -6.88
C ASP A 139 -3.25 14.02 -7.36
N GLN A 140 -4.22 14.91 -7.23
CA GLN A 140 -5.61 14.71 -7.66
C GLN A 140 -5.73 14.35 -9.16
N LYS A 141 -4.72 14.61 -9.99
CA LYS A 141 -4.70 14.15 -11.39
C LYS A 141 -4.67 12.62 -11.51
N ALA A 142 -4.35 11.89 -10.45
CA ALA A 142 -4.42 10.43 -10.40
C ALA A 142 -5.85 9.89 -10.27
N MET A 143 -6.82 10.70 -9.83
CA MET A 143 -8.19 10.24 -9.57
C MET A 143 -8.84 9.49 -10.74
N PRO A 144 -8.73 9.93 -12.01
CA PRO A 144 -9.30 9.18 -13.13
C PRO A 144 -8.78 7.74 -13.26
N GLU A 145 -7.48 7.51 -13.01
CA GLU A 145 -6.90 6.16 -13.07
C GLU A 145 -7.35 5.31 -11.88
N LEU A 146 -7.37 5.89 -10.67
CA LEU A 146 -7.87 5.22 -9.47
C LEU A 146 -9.36 4.85 -9.59
N ILE A 147 -10.19 5.74 -10.16
CA ILE A 147 -11.61 5.48 -10.38
C ILE A 147 -11.84 4.28 -11.31
N LYS A 148 -11.03 4.14 -12.38
CA LYS A 148 -11.11 2.97 -13.27
C LYS A 148 -10.79 1.65 -12.56
N LEU A 149 -9.92 1.70 -11.56
CA LEU A 149 -9.49 0.51 -10.81
C LEU A 149 -10.51 0.02 -9.78
N LEU A 150 -11.50 0.83 -9.41
CA LEU A 150 -12.56 0.44 -8.46
C LEU A 150 -13.37 -0.77 -8.92
N THR A 151 -13.43 -1.03 -10.22
CA THR A 151 -14.13 -2.17 -10.82
C THR A 151 -13.16 -3.22 -11.39
N ASN A 152 -11.89 -3.20 -10.95
CA ASN A 152 -10.93 -4.22 -11.35
C ASN A 152 -11.33 -5.58 -10.77
N SER A 153 -11.13 -6.66 -11.53
CA SER A 153 -11.42 -8.02 -11.05
C SER A 153 -10.45 -8.51 -9.98
N ASN A 154 -9.29 -7.88 -9.86
CA ASN A 154 -8.37 -8.10 -8.76
C ASN A 154 -8.82 -7.26 -7.55
N GLU A 155 -9.27 -7.95 -6.51
CA GLU A 155 -9.80 -7.36 -5.29
C GLU A 155 -8.80 -6.47 -4.55
N ASP A 156 -7.53 -6.87 -4.49
CA ASP A 156 -6.48 -6.08 -3.82
C ASP A 156 -6.26 -4.74 -4.54
N LEU A 157 -6.34 -4.71 -5.88
CA LEU A 157 -6.21 -3.48 -6.67
C LEU A 157 -7.44 -2.58 -6.50
N ALA A 158 -8.65 -3.16 -6.46
CA ALA A 158 -9.87 -2.41 -6.25
C ALA A 158 -9.91 -1.78 -4.84
N GLU A 159 -9.52 -2.53 -3.81
CA GLU A 159 -9.41 -2.03 -2.44
C GLU A 159 -8.32 -0.94 -2.32
N ALA A 160 -7.14 -1.17 -2.90
CA ALA A 160 -6.07 -0.17 -2.90
C ALA A 160 -6.49 1.13 -3.59
N ALA A 161 -7.29 1.04 -4.67
CA ALA A 161 -7.79 2.19 -5.39
C ALA A 161 -8.81 2.99 -4.55
N GLU A 162 -9.72 2.30 -3.87
CA GLU A 162 -10.68 2.88 -2.94
C GLU A 162 -9.95 3.63 -1.80
N GLN A 163 -9.00 2.96 -1.13
CA GLN A 163 -8.20 3.57 -0.07
C GLN A 163 -7.42 4.79 -0.58
N SER A 164 -6.84 4.71 -1.78
CA SER A 164 -6.09 5.82 -2.37
C SER A 164 -6.99 7.02 -2.72
N LEU A 165 -8.22 6.78 -3.16
CA LEU A 165 -9.20 7.85 -3.39
C LEU A 165 -9.62 8.52 -2.07
N GLN A 166 -9.83 7.73 -1.01
CA GLN A 166 -10.10 8.28 0.33
C GLN A 166 -8.92 9.16 0.80
N MET A 167 -7.68 8.73 0.57
CA MET A 167 -6.49 9.53 0.90
C MET A 167 -6.42 10.86 0.12
N LEU A 168 -6.75 10.85 -1.19
CA LEU A 168 -6.73 12.05 -2.03
C LEU A 168 -7.81 13.07 -1.71
N THR A 169 -8.81 12.69 -0.93
CA THR A 169 -10.04 13.47 -0.73
C THR A 169 -10.35 13.72 0.73
N ASP A 170 -9.33 13.71 1.59
CA ASP A 170 -9.46 13.96 3.03
C ASP A 170 -10.49 13.02 3.69
N GLY A 171 -10.47 11.75 3.28
CA GLY A 171 -11.30 10.68 3.84
C GLY A 171 -12.74 10.66 3.33
N LYS A 172 -13.08 11.31 2.20
CA LYS A 172 -14.38 11.06 1.57
C LYS A 172 -14.46 9.60 1.16
N ASP A 173 -15.61 8.98 1.41
CA ASP A 173 -15.84 7.59 1.07
C ASP A 173 -17.14 7.47 0.26
N PHE A 174 -17.02 7.06 -0.98
CA PHE A 174 -18.14 6.73 -1.86
C PHE A 174 -18.20 5.23 -2.17
N GLY A 175 -17.40 4.43 -1.47
CA GLY A 175 -17.19 3.02 -1.75
C GLY A 175 -16.62 2.77 -3.15
N ARG A 176 -16.84 1.56 -3.65
CA ARG A 176 -16.55 1.16 -5.03
C ARG A 176 -17.61 1.64 -6.03
N ASN A 177 -17.92 2.94 -6.00
CA ASN A 177 -18.85 3.59 -6.93
C ASN A 177 -18.12 4.57 -7.86
N PRO A 178 -17.70 4.14 -9.07
CA PRO A 178 -16.97 5.00 -10.01
C PRO A 178 -17.73 6.27 -10.39
N GLN A 179 -19.06 6.20 -10.49
CA GLN A 179 -19.88 7.34 -10.87
C GLN A 179 -19.80 8.45 -9.82
N ARG A 180 -19.99 8.11 -8.53
CA ARG A 180 -19.92 9.10 -7.44
C ARG A 180 -18.54 9.75 -7.32
N TRP A 181 -17.48 8.95 -7.45
CA TRP A 181 -16.12 9.48 -7.48
C TRP A 181 -15.89 10.40 -8.69
N THR A 182 -16.44 10.05 -9.85
CA THR A 182 -16.35 10.88 -11.06
C THR A 182 -17.07 12.22 -10.87
N GLU A 183 -18.30 12.20 -10.35
CA GLU A 183 -19.07 13.41 -10.04
C GLU A 183 -18.31 14.31 -9.06
N TYR A 184 -17.76 13.73 -7.99
CA TYR A 184 -16.95 14.46 -7.02
C TYR A 184 -15.71 15.10 -7.68
N PHE A 185 -14.98 14.36 -8.51
CA PHE A 185 -13.79 14.89 -9.20
C PHE A 185 -14.12 16.01 -10.19
N GLN A 186 -15.24 15.93 -10.92
CA GLN A 186 -15.68 17.02 -11.79
C GLN A 186 -16.04 18.26 -10.99
N ASN A 187 -16.72 18.10 -9.86
CA ASN A 187 -17.06 19.20 -8.97
C ASN A 187 -15.83 19.87 -8.36
N LEU A 188 -14.73 19.13 -8.12
CA LEU A 188 -13.45 19.73 -7.69
C LEU A 188 -12.86 20.66 -8.76
N LYS A 189 -12.93 20.29 -10.04
CA LYS A 189 -12.37 21.09 -11.15
C LYS A 189 -13.12 22.40 -11.39
N ILE A 190 -14.38 22.47 -10.98
CA ILE A 190 -15.26 23.62 -11.20
C ILE A 190 -15.08 24.68 -10.11
N ARG A 191 -14.49 24.32 -8.96
CA ARG A 191 -14.26 25.29 -7.87
C ARG A 191 -13.10 26.24 -8.25
N PRO A 192 -13.32 27.57 -8.22
CA PRO A 192 -12.31 28.57 -8.57
C PRO A 192 -11.17 28.65 -7.55
#